data_AF-A0AAQ3WRI7-F1
#
_entry.id   AF-A0AAQ3WRI7-F1
#
_cell.length_a   1.000
_cell.length_b   1.000
_cell.length_c   1.000
_cell.angle_alpha   90.00
_cell.angle_beta   90.00
_cell.angle_gamma   90.00
#
_symmetry.space_group_name_H-M   'P 1'
#
loop_
_entity.id
_entity.type
_entity.pdbx_description
1 polymer ?
#
loop_
_entity_poly.entity_id
_entity_poly.type
_entity_poly.pdbx_seq_one_letter_code
_entity_poly.pdbx_strand_id
1 'polypeptide(L)'
;MRLGDDRVKKARVQQLRREYEALKFRDGEKVEDFALRLQALVSELGALGKKMDDEEVVGKYLRAAPKRLEPVVVSMETLLDLSELTIEDVTGRLRAYEDRLVPSA
;
A
#
# COMPACT_ATOMS: atom_id res chain seq x y z
N MET A 1 -26.98 -19.47 6.40
CA MET A 1 -26.48 -18.09 6.20
C MET A 1 -27.67 -17.16 6.08
N ARG A 2 -27.73 -16.10 6.91
CA ARG A 2 -28.83 -15.13 6.89
C ARG A 2 -28.54 -14.12 5.77
N LEU A 3 -29.47 -13.94 4.84
CA LEU A 3 -29.35 -13.00 3.70
C LEU A 3 -28.95 -11.56 4.10
N GLY A 4 -29.20 -11.15 5.36
CA GLY A 4 -28.76 -9.87 5.92
C GLY A 4 -27.24 -9.79 6.11
N ASP A 5 -26.61 -10.85 6.64
CA ASP A 5 -25.17 -10.89 6.92
C ASP A 5 -24.35 -10.82 5.62
N ASP A 6 -24.83 -11.47 4.56
CA ASP A 6 -24.20 -11.45 3.24
C ASP A 6 -24.27 -10.06 2.57
N ARG A 7 -25.38 -9.34 2.77
CA ARG A 7 -25.52 -7.96 2.26
C ARG A 7 -24.60 -7.00 2.99
N VAL A 8 -24.50 -7.10 4.32
CA VAL A 8 -23.58 -6.28 5.13
C VAL A 8 -22.13 -6.55 4.73
N LYS A 9 -21.74 -7.83 4.58
CA LYS A 9 -20.41 -8.22 4.12
C LYS A 9 -20.08 -7.62 2.74
N LYS A 10 -21.00 -7.72 1.78
CA LYS A 10 -20.82 -7.13 0.44
C LYS A 10 -20.67 -5.61 0.49
N ALA A 11 -21.48 -4.92 1.29
CA ALA A 11 -21.37 -3.48 1.45
C ALA A 11 -20.01 -3.07 2.03
N ARG A 12 -19.53 -3.80 3.05
CA ARG A 12 -18.21 -3.55 3.67
C ARG A 12 -17.07 -3.76 2.68
N VAL A 13 -17.09 -4.85 1.90
CA VAL A 13 -16.08 -5.08 0.85
C VAL A 13 -16.05 -3.93 -0.18
N GLN A 14 -17.21 -3.44 -0.59
CA GLN A 14 -17.28 -2.33 -1.56
C GLN A 14 -16.76 -1.02 -0.96
N GLN A 15 -17.03 -0.76 0.31
CA GLN A 15 -16.45 0.38 1.02
C GLN A 15 -14.92 0.29 1.08
N LEU A 16 -14.38 -0.85 1.53
CA LEU A 16 -12.92 -1.04 1.66
C LEU A 16 -12.21 -0.94 0.31
N ARG A 17 -12.82 -1.43 -0.77
CA ARG A 17 -12.29 -1.24 -2.12
C ARG A 17 -12.18 0.24 -2.48
N ARG A 18 -13.19 1.06 -2.15
CA ARG A 18 -13.12 2.51 -2.39
C ARG A 18 -12.04 3.17 -1.55
N GLU A 19 -11.88 2.75 -0.30
CA GLU A 19 -10.82 3.26 0.59
C GLU A 19 -9.42 2.87 0.08
N TYR A 20 -9.26 1.64 -0.41
CA TYR A 20 -8.03 1.18 -1.06
C TYR A 20 -7.74 1.98 -2.34
N GLU A 21 -8.73 2.18 -3.21
CA GLU A 21 -8.53 2.96 -4.43
C GLU A 21 -8.20 4.44 -4.15
N ALA A 22 -8.86 5.03 -3.16
CA ALA A 22 -8.60 6.40 -2.73
C ALA A 22 -7.33 6.55 -1.86
N LEU A 23 -6.65 5.44 -1.52
CA LEU A 23 -5.49 5.46 -0.66
C LEU A 23 -4.36 6.27 -1.30
N LYS A 24 -3.94 7.30 -0.59
CA LYS A 24 -2.85 8.19 -0.97
C LYS A 24 -2.03 8.57 0.26
N PHE A 25 -0.81 9.00 0.01
CA PHE A 25 0.01 9.63 1.05
C PHE A 25 -0.67 10.91 1.53
N ARG A 26 -0.63 11.12 2.84
CA ARG A 26 -1.05 12.38 3.48
C ARG A 26 0.16 13.32 3.58
N ASP A 27 -0.11 14.61 3.77
CA ASP A 27 0.95 15.59 3.93
C ASP A 27 1.77 15.30 5.19
N GLY A 28 3.10 15.23 5.05
CA GLY A 28 4.03 14.93 6.14
C GLY A 28 3.98 13.48 6.65
N GLU A 29 3.23 12.60 5.99
CA GLU A 29 3.15 11.20 6.37
C GLU A 29 4.44 10.45 6.07
N LYS A 30 4.90 9.67 7.06
CA LYS A 30 6.05 8.79 6.95
C LYS A 30 5.71 7.55 6.12
N VAL A 31 6.73 6.99 5.47
CA VAL A 31 6.56 5.80 4.63
C VAL A 31 6.01 4.61 5.39
N GLU A 32 6.40 4.42 6.66
CA GLU A 32 5.91 3.34 7.51
C GLU A 32 4.45 3.52 7.90
N ASP A 33 4.04 4.76 8.20
CA ASP A 33 2.64 5.06 8.53
C ASP A 33 1.72 4.76 7.35
N PHE A 34 2.16 5.08 6.12
CA PHE A 34 1.43 4.70 4.92
C PHE A 34 1.36 3.18 4.75
N ALA A 35 2.49 2.46 4.93
CA ALA A 35 2.55 1.01 4.81
C ALA A 35 1.58 0.31 5.77
N LEU A 36 1.51 0.76 7.03
CA LEU A 36 0.58 0.23 8.03
C LEU A 36 -0.89 0.40 7.61
N ARG A 37 -1.26 1.56 7.03
CA ARG A 37 -2.63 1.78 6.53
C ARG A 37 -2.96 0.90 5.34
N LEU A 38 -2.00 0.72 4.42
CA LEU A 38 -2.16 -0.18 3.27
C LEU A 38 -2.34 -1.63 3.74
N GLN A 39 -1.47 -2.12 4.63
CA GLN A 39 -1.53 -3.47 5.20
C GLN A 39 -2.86 -3.71 5.93
N ALA A 40 -3.35 -2.73 6.71
CA ALA A 40 -4.62 -2.84 7.40
C ALA A 40 -5.80 -3.03 6.41
N LEU A 41 -5.85 -2.26 5.32
CA LEU A 41 -6.88 -2.38 4.30
C LEU A 41 -6.83 -3.73 3.57
N VAL A 42 -5.63 -4.16 3.16
CA VAL A 42 -5.42 -5.46 2.48
C VAL A 42 -5.79 -6.62 3.40
N SER A 43 -5.43 -6.54 4.68
CA SER A 43 -5.76 -7.54 5.69
C SER A 43 -7.26 -7.62 5.94
N GLU A 44 -7.96 -6.49 6.03
CA GLU A 44 -9.41 -6.47 6.21
C GLU A 44 -10.15 -7.01 4.99
N LEU A 45 -9.72 -6.65 3.78
CA LEU A 45 -10.22 -7.25 2.54
C LEU A 45 -10.00 -8.76 2.50
N GLY A 46 -8.80 -9.22 2.88
CA GLY A 46 -8.43 -10.63 2.99
C GLY A 46 -9.32 -11.40 3.97
N ALA A 47 -9.58 -10.85 5.16
CA ALA A 47 -10.48 -11.42 6.16
C ALA A 47 -11.92 -11.57 5.65
N LEU A 48 -12.33 -10.72 4.71
CA LEU A 48 -13.64 -10.80 4.04
C LEU A 48 -13.63 -11.70 2.80
N GLY A 49 -12.52 -12.39 2.51
CA GLY A 49 -12.37 -13.33 1.40
C GLY A 49 -11.96 -12.67 0.08
N LYS A 50 -11.46 -11.43 0.12
CA LYS A 50 -10.86 -10.72 -1.01
C LYS A 50 -9.35 -10.67 -0.83
N LYS A 51 -8.68 -11.80 -1.10
CA LYS A 51 -7.22 -11.83 -1.19
C LYS A 51 -6.78 -10.93 -2.35
N MET A 52 -5.77 -10.12 -2.09
CA MET A 52 -5.12 -9.28 -3.08
C MET A 52 -3.78 -9.91 -3.41
N ASP A 53 -3.33 -9.72 -4.64
CA ASP A 53 -2.02 -10.17 -5.08
C ASP A 53 -0.94 -9.22 -4.54
N ASP A 54 0.22 -9.76 -4.15
CA ASP A 54 1.29 -8.96 -3.58
C ASP A 54 1.86 -7.97 -4.60
N GLU A 55 1.94 -8.35 -5.89
CA GLU A 55 2.34 -7.45 -6.99
C GLU A 55 1.32 -6.31 -7.15
N GLU A 56 0.02 -6.61 -7.06
CA GLU A 56 -1.05 -5.60 -7.13
C GLU A 56 -0.90 -4.57 -6.00
N VAL A 57 -0.62 -5.05 -4.78
CA VAL A 57 -0.47 -4.23 -3.59
C VAL A 57 0.81 -3.41 -3.62
N VAL A 58 1.93 -3.99 -4.03
CA VAL A 58 3.20 -3.29 -4.25
C VAL A 58 3.03 -2.22 -5.32
N GLY A 59 2.43 -2.56 -6.46
CA GLY A 59 2.16 -1.60 -7.52
C GLY A 59 1.27 -0.44 -7.05
N LYS A 60 0.27 -0.71 -6.21
CA LYS A 60 -0.54 0.36 -5.59
C LYS A 60 0.31 1.25 -4.69
N TYR A 61 1.20 0.68 -3.88
CA TYR A 61 2.08 1.42 -2.99
C TYR A 61 3.00 2.36 -3.80
N LEU A 62 3.67 1.84 -4.83
CA LEU A 62 4.56 2.62 -5.68
C LEU A 62 3.81 3.75 -6.40
N ARG A 63 2.62 3.48 -6.97
CA ARG A 63 1.79 4.53 -7.61
C ARG A 63 1.30 5.60 -6.65
N ALA A 64 1.12 5.27 -5.37
CA ALA A 64 0.70 6.24 -4.35
C ALA A 64 1.86 7.08 -3.82
N ALA A 65 3.11 6.66 -4.06
CA ALA A 65 4.29 7.29 -3.51
C ALA A 65 4.38 8.78 -3.90
N PRO A 66 4.78 9.64 -2.97
CA PRO A 66 4.93 11.07 -3.22
C PRO A 66 6.12 11.35 -4.13
N LYS A 67 6.03 12.40 -4.96
CA LYS A 67 7.06 12.80 -5.94
C LYS A 67 8.49 12.91 -5.37
N ARG A 68 8.64 13.21 -4.08
CA ARG A 68 9.97 13.27 -3.44
C ARG A 68 10.70 11.91 -3.45
N LEU A 69 9.95 10.81 -3.51
CA LEU A 69 10.46 9.43 -3.54
C LEU A 69 10.51 8.87 -4.98
N GLU A 70 10.13 9.65 -5.99
CA GLU A 70 10.08 9.21 -7.40
C GLU A 70 11.38 8.54 -7.87
N PRO A 71 12.60 9.05 -7.53
CA PRO A 71 13.82 8.42 -8.04
C PRO A 71 14.02 6.98 -7.55
N VAL A 72 13.66 6.68 -6.29
CA VAL A 72 13.74 5.31 -5.76
C VAL A 72 12.61 4.45 -6.29
N VAL A 73 11.41 5.02 -6.52
CA VAL A 73 10.28 4.31 -7.15
C VAL A 73 10.65 3.85 -8.56
N VAL A 74 11.12 4.77 -9.42
CA VAL A 74 11.53 4.45 -10.79
C VAL A 74 12.65 3.40 -10.80
N SER A 75 13.60 3.49 -9.86
CA SER A 75 14.67 2.49 -9.73
C SER A 75 14.12 1.10 -9.41
N MET A 76 13.10 1.00 -8.54
CA MET A 76 12.46 -0.28 -8.24
C MET A 76 11.68 -0.81 -9.45
N GLU A 77 10.89 0.04 -10.12
CA GLU A 77 10.08 -0.36 -11.29
C GLU A 77 10.92 -0.78 -12.50
N THR A 78 12.14 -0.25 -12.63
CA THR A 78 13.02 -0.54 -13.79
C THR A 78 14.03 -1.66 -13.54
N LEU A 79 14.42 -1.89 -12.28
CA LEU A 79 15.53 -2.80 -11.95
C LEU A 79 15.10 -4.05 -11.18
N LEU A 80 13.91 -4.07 -10.59
CA LEU A 80 13.43 -5.17 -9.74
C LEU A 80 12.21 -5.85 -10.36
N ASP A 81 12.04 -7.13 -10.04
CA ASP A 81 10.80 -7.85 -10.31
C ASP A 81 9.80 -7.55 -9.19
N LEU A 82 8.70 -6.87 -9.52
CA LEU A 82 7.71 -6.43 -8.53
C LEU A 82 6.90 -7.60 -7.96
N SER A 83 6.81 -8.74 -8.65
CA SER A 83 6.10 -9.91 -8.14
C SER A 83 6.85 -10.61 -7.01
N GLU A 84 8.14 -10.32 -6.85
CA GLU A 84 9.00 -10.87 -5.79
C GLU A 84 9.14 -9.90 -4.59
N LEU A 85 8.52 -8.72 -4.66
CA LEU A 85 8.60 -7.72 -3.59
C LEU A 85 7.42 -7.82 -2.63
N THR A 86 7.72 -7.57 -1.36
CA THR A 86 6.72 -7.40 -0.31
C THR A 86 6.50 -5.91 0.02
N ILE A 87 5.44 -5.60 0.77
CA ILE A 87 5.23 -4.25 1.31
C ILE A 87 6.42 -3.85 2.21
N GLU A 88 6.97 -4.78 2.98
CA GLU A 88 8.08 -4.55 3.90
C GLU A 88 9.36 -4.20 3.13
N ASP A 89 9.62 -4.92 2.05
CA ASP A 89 10.71 -4.65 1.10
C ASP A 89 10.66 -3.24 0.51
N VAL A 90 9.48 -2.84 0.04
CA VAL A 90 9.25 -1.50 -0.53
C VAL A 90 9.41 -0.45 0.55
N THR A 91 8.80 -0.65 1.72
CA THR A 91 8.88 0.28 2.87
C THR A 91 10.33 0.52 3.27
N GLY A 92 11.14 -0.53 3.40
CA GLY A 92 12.54 -0.43 3.78
C GLY A 92 13.37 0.39 2.78
N ARG A 93 13.15 0.18 1.47
CA ARG A 93 13.84 0.93 0.40
C ARG A 93 13.43 2.39 0.36
N LEU A 94 12.12 2.67 0.47
CA LEU A 94 11.59 4.03 0.51
C LEU A 94 12.11 4.80 1.74
N ARG A 95 12.12 4.16 2.92
CA ARG A 95 12.65 4.75 4.16
C ARG A 95 14.13 5.08 4.04
N ALA A 96 14.94 4.12 3.58
CA ALA A 96 16.38 4.34 3.41
C ALA A 96 16.70 5.47 2.44
N TYR A 97 15.83 5.74 1.48
CA TYR A 97 15.93 6.90 0.60
C TYR A 97 15.48 8.19 1.30
N GLU A 98 14.34 8.17 2.02
CA GLU A 98 13.84 9.31 2.79
C GLU A 98 14.85 9.80 3.83
N ASP A 99 15.51 8.89 4.54
CA ASP A 99 16.57 9.19 5.53
C ASP A 99 17.78 9.91 4.90
N ARG A 100 18.02 9.74 3.59
CA ARG A 100 19.11 10.43 2.88
C ARG A 100 18.70 11.81 2.37
N LEU A 101 17.39 12.05 2.19
CA LEU A 101 16.86 13.35 1.77
C LEU A 101 16.80 14.34 2.93
N VAL A 102 16.55 13.85 4.14
CA VAL A 102 16.63 14.65 5.36
C VAL A 102 18.10 14.73 5.76
N PRO A 103 18.78 15.90 5.68
CA PRO A 103 20.15 16.00 6.14
C PRO A 103 20.19 15.61 7.62
N SER A 104 21.13 14.75 8.02
CA SER A 104 21.42 14.56 9.44
C SER A 104 21.75 15.93 10.02
N ALA A 105 20.89 16.41 10.93
CA ALA A 105 21.15 17.59 11.73
C ALA A 105 22.35 17.36 12.66
#